data_AF-A0A239PNH0-F1
#
_entry.id   AF-A0A239PNH0-F1
#
_cell.length_a   1.000
_cell.length_b   1.000
_cell.length_c   1.000
_cell.angle_alpha   90.00
_cell.angle_beta   90.00
_cell.angle_gamma   90.00
#
_symmetry.space_group_name_H-M   'P 1'
#
loop_
_entity.id
_entity.type
_entity.pdbx_description
1 polymer ?
#
loop_
_entity_poly.entity_id
_entity_poly.type
_entity_poly.pdbx_seq_one_letter_code
_entity_poly.pdbx_strand_id
1 'polypeptide(L)'
;MATAMTRAGSCPSCAGPVSRHMSPGNRDRTARHEGFILSQKHRKKIEKAFGRAKTVGGMAQAVYRGVERVRSRFILTMAANNLARLPRLLRA
;
A
#
# COMPACT_ATOMS: atom_id res chain seq x y z
N MET A 1 14.72 24.30 -39.53
CA MET A 1 14.32 24.84 -38.21
C MET A 1 13.77 23.67 -37.40
N ALA A 2 14.57 22.93 -36.62
CA ALA A 2 14.88 23.19 -35.20
C ALA A 2 13.60 23.48 -34.37
N THR A 3 13.23 22.88 -33.24
CA THR A 3 13.81 21.90 -32.28
C THR A 3 12.72 21.64 -31.20
N ALA A 4 12.74 20.47 -30.54
CA ALA A 4 12.10 20.10 -29.26
C ALA A 4 10.56 19.93 -29.26
N MET A 5 9.96 18.88 -28.69
CA MET A 5 10.26 18.27 -27.39
C MET A 5 10.21 16.74 -27.41
N THR A 6 11.16 16.22 -26.66
CA THR A 6 11.52 14.84 -26.35
C THR A 6 10.37 14.01 -25.80
N ARG A 7 10.19 12.83 -26.43
CA ARG A 7 9.56 11.61 -25.92
C ARG A 7 9.77 11.42 -24.40
N ALA A 8 8.74 11.67 -23.60
CA ALA A 8 8.60 10.95 -22.34
C ALA A 8 8.24 9.51 -22.70
N GLY A 9 9.25 8.64 -22.71
CA GLY A 9 9.09 7.22 -22.92
C GLY A 9 8.15 6.63 -21.88
N SER A 10 6.90 6.43 -22.28
CA SER A 10 6.02 5.42 -21.69
C SER A 10 6.67 4.07 -21.92
N CYS A 11 7.59 3.66 -21.05
CA CYS A 11 8.13 2.30 -21.05
C CYS A 11 6.98 1.34 -20.72
N PRO A 12 6.51 0.50 -21.68
CA PRO A 12 5.45 -0.46 -21.41
C PRO A 12 5.95 -1.65 -20.56
N SER A 13 7.26 -1.69 -20.27
CA SER A 13 7.92 -2.65 -19.37
C SER A 13 7.73 -2.34 -17.87
N CYS A 14 7.37 -1.11 -17.50
CA CYS A 14 7.26 -0.71 -16.10
C CYS A 14 6.01 -1.26 -15.39
N ALA A 15 5.04 -1.79 -16.14
CA ALA A 15 3.79 -2.35 -15.63
C ALA A 15 3.86 -3.88 -15.55
N GLY A 16 4.81 -4.42 -14.78
CA GLY A 16 4.81 -5.84 -14.42
C GLY A 16 3.75 -6.14 -13.32
N PRO A 17 3.22 -7.38 -13.23
CA PRO A 17 2.19 -7.73 -12.26
C PRO A 17 2.70 -7.53 -10.82
N VAL A 18 2.18 -6.50 -10.16
CA VAL A 18 2.50 -6.18 -8.76
C VAL A 18 1.64 -7.06 -7.85
N SER A 19 2.12 -8.29 -7.60
CA SER A 19 1.56 -9.31 -6.68
C SER A 19 0.43 -10.16 -7.30
N ARG A 20 0.49 -11.49 -7.30
CA ARG A 20 0.58 -12.40 -6.14
C ARG A 20 1.41 -13.67 -6.39
N HIS A 21 1.89 -13.89 -7.61
CA HIS A 21 2.75 -15.04 -7.96
C HIS A 21 3.87 -14.60 -8.92
N MET A 22 4.91 -13.96 -8.37
CA MET A 22 6.11 -13.64 -9.14
C MET A 22 6.92 -14.93 -9.35
N SER A 23 7.18 -15.31 -10.60
CA SER A 23 8.05 -16.45 -10.94
C SER A 23 9.42 -16.28 -10.28
N PRO A 24 10.06 -17.36 -9.78
CA PRO A 24 11.32 -17.28 -9.03
C PRO A 24 12.38 -16.40 -9.73
N GLY A 25 12.55 -16.57 -11.05
CA GLY A 25 13.54 -15.83 -11.83
C GLY A 25 13.30 -14.32 -12.00
N ASN A 26 12.10 -13.78 -11.69
CA ASN A 26 11.85 -12.33 -11.72
C ASN A 26 12.11 -11.68 -10.36
N ARG A 27 11.93 -12.41 -9.24
CA ARG A 27 12.20 -11.88 -7.89
C ARG A 27 13.65 -11.43 -7.73
N ASP A 28 14.59 -12.23 -8.22
CA ASP A 28 16.03 -11.97 -8.10
C ASP A 28 16.51 -10.81 -8.97
N ARG A 29 15.72 -10.39 -9.98
CA ARG A 29 16.01 -9.22 -10.82
C ARG A 29 15.45 -7.94 -10.19
N THR A 30 14.24 -7.98 -9.64
CA THR A 30 13.59 -6.80 -9.04
C THR A 30 14.09 -6.49 -7.63
N ALA A 31 14.51 -7.51 -6.86
CA ALA A 31 15.04 -7.34 -5.50
C ALA A 31 16.44 -6.70 -5.45
N ARG A 32 17.14 -6.59 -6.60
CA ARG A 32 18.46 -5.92 -6.69
C ARG A 32 18.39 -4.44 -6.37
N HIS A 33 17.23 -3.83 -6.58
CA HIS A 33 17.01 -2.45 -6.19
C HIS A 33 16.62 -2.38 -4.72
N GLU A 34 17.51 -1.81 -3.89
CA GLU A 34 17.25 -1.55 -2.47
C GLU A 34 15.94 -0.75 -2.27
N GLY A 35 15.65 0.18 -3.18
CA GLY A 35 14.39 0.94 -3.20
C GLY A 35 13.14 0.06 -3.35
N PHE A 36 13.22 -1.06 -4.09
CA PHE A 36 12.12 -2.00 -4.21
C PHE A 36 11.88 -2.76 -2.89
N ILE A 37 12.94 -3.16 -2.19
CA ILE A 37 12.84 -3.83 -0.89
C ILE A 37 12.22 -2.89 0.16
N LEU A 38 12.67 -1.64 0.20
CA LEU A 38 12.12 -0.63 1.11
C LEU A 38 10.64 -0.36 0.81
N SER A 39 10.28 -0.20 -0.46
CA SER A 39 8.88 -0.02 -0.88
C SER A 39 8.00 -1.21 -0.48
N GLN A 40 8.48 -2.44 -0.67
CA GLN A 40 7.74 -3.65 -0.27
C GLN A 40 7.55 -3.75 1.25
N LYS A 41 8.52 -3.31 2.07
CA LYS A 41 8.36 -3.25 3.54
C LYS A 41 7.27 -2.24 3.95
N HIS A 42 7.20 -1.09 3.29
CA HIS A 42 6.16 -0.08 3.57
C HIS A 42 4.77 -0.55 3.11
N ARG A 43 4.67 -1.14 1.92
CA ARG A 43 3.43 -1.71 1.38
C ARG A 43 2.82 -2.74 2.34
N LYS A 44 3.63 -3.66 2.87
CA LYS A 44 3.17 -4.65 3.87
C LYS A 44 2.61 -4.01 5.16
N LYS A 45 3.20 -2.91 5.64
CA LYS A 45 2.70 -2.19 6.84
C LYS A 45 1.33 -1.56 6.57
N ILE A 46 1.17 -0.94 5.41
CA ILE A 46 -0.06 -0.25 4.98
C ILE A 46 -1.17 -1.28 4.74
N GLU A 47 -0.91 -2.31 3.94
CA GLU A 47 -1.89 -3.37 3.62
C GLU A 47 -2.39 -4.09 4.87
N LYS A 48 -1.52 -4.34 5.86
CA LYS A 48 -1.93 -4.96 7.12
C LYS A 48 -2.88 -4.08 7.94
N ALA A 49 -2.66 -2.77 7.97
CA ALA A 49 -3.55 -1.83 8.64
C ALA A 49 -4.91 -1.73 7.92
N PHE A 50 -4.89 -1.63 6.59
CA PHE A 50 -6.12 -1.64 5.78
C PHE A 50 -6.90 -2.95 5.86
N GLY A 51 -6.20 -4.10 5.93
CA GLY A 51 -6.83 -5.41 6.14
C GLY A 51 -7.59 -5.46 7.47
N ARG A 52 -6.97 -4.98 8.56
CA ARG A 52 -7.62 -4.88 9.88
C ARG A 52 -8.77 -3.87 9.90
N ALA A 53 -8.61 -2.74 9.22
CA ALA A 53 -9.68 -1.74 9.11
C ALA A 53 -10.92 -2.32 8.39
N LYS A 54 -10.73 -3.18 7.39
CA LYS A 54 -11.82 -3.86 6.70
C LYS A 54 -12.48 -4.93 7.56
N THR A 55 -11.71 -5.77 8.25
CA THR A 55 -12.26 -6.88 9.05
C THR A 55 -12.80 -6.46 10.40
N VAL A 56 -12.06 -5.66 11.17
CA VAL A 56 -12.44 -5.23 12.53
C VAL A 56 -13.22 -3.91 12.50
N GLY A 57 -12.87 -3.00 11.59
CA GLY A 57 -13.50 -1.69 11.49
C GLY A 57 -14.81 -1.65 10.70
N GLY A 58 -15.21 -2.76 10.08
CA GLY A 58 -16.39 -2.81 9.22
C GLY A 58 -16.24 -1.99 7.93
N MET A 59 -15.01 -1.60 7.54
CA MET A 59 -14.76 -0.79 6.35
C MET A 59 -14.91 -1.56 5.03
N ALA A 60 -15.22 -2.86 5.08
CA ALA A 60 -15.56 -3.64 3.89
C ALA A 60 -16.93 -3.26 3.32
N GLN A 61 -17.87 -2.86 4.18
CA GLN A 61 -19.19 -2.34 3.81
C GLN A 61 -19.55 -1.18 4.76
N ALA A 62 -19.44 0.05 4.27
CA ALA A 62 -19.81 1.23 5.05
C ALA A 62 -21.33 1.26 5.28
N VAL A 63 -21.76 0.88 6.49
CA VAL A 63 -23.17 0.92 6.91
C VAL A 63 -23.70 2.33 7.16
N TYR A 64 -22.83 3.35 7.18
CA TYR A 64 -23.21 4.74 7.40
C TYR A 64 -23.60 5.44 6.10
N ARG A 65 -24.67 6.22 6.14
CA ARG A 65 -25.06 7.14 5.06
C ARG A 65 -24.36 8.49 5.25
N GLY A 66 -23.75 9.00 4.18
CA GLY A 66 -23.02 10.27 4.17
C GLY A 66 -21.51 10.12 4.35
N VAL A 67 -20.75 10.89 3.58
CA VAL A 67 -19.26 10.85 3.53
C VAL A 67 -18.65 11.21 4.89
N GLU A 68 -19.26 12.14 5.61
CA GLU A 68 -18.75 12.62 6.90
C GLU A 68 -18.76 11.52 7.96
N ARG A 69 -19.85 10.75 8.07
CA ARG A 69 -19.96 9.64 9.03
C ARG A 69 -18.98 8.51 8.72
N VAL A 70 -18.80 8.20 7.44
CA VAL A 70 -17.81 7.21 6.99
C VAL A 70 -16.39 7.70 7.32
N ARG A 71 -16.11 8.99 7.09
CA ARG A 71 -14.81 9.60 7.40
C ARG A 71 -14.49 9.54 8.90
N SER A 72 -15.44 9.90 9.77
CA SER A 72 -15.24 9.83 11.22
C SER A 72 -14.95 8.41 11.69
N ARG A 73 -15.72 7.42 11.20
CA ARG A 73 -15.48 6.01 11.52
C ARG A 73 -14.12 5.52 10.98
N PHE A 74 -13.73 5.95 9.79
CA PHE A 74 -12.46 5.57 9.18
C PHE A 74 -11.28 6.09 10.01
N ILE A 75 -11.32 7.36 10.41
CA ILE A 75 -10.29 7.97 11.27
C ILE A 75 -10.20 7.23 12.61
N LEU A 76 -11.33 6.95 13.25
CA LEU A 76 -11.37 6.20 14.51
C LEU A 76 -10.76 4.80 14.35
N THR A 77 -11.10 4.11 13.27
CA THR A 77 -10.58 2.76 12.97
C THR A 77 -9.07 2.78 12.73
N MET A 78 -8.55 3.80 12.06
CA MET A 78 -7.11 3.95 11.84
C MET A 78 -6.37 4.31 13.13
N ALA A 79 -6.94 5.19 13.96
CA ALA A 79 -6.39 5.51 15.27
C ALA A 79 -6.32 4.26 16.18
N ALA A 80 -7.39 3.48 16.25
CA ALA A 80 -7.43 2.23 17.00
C ALA A 80 -6.39 1.21 16.48
N ASN A 81 -6.19 1.11 15.16
CA ASN A 81 -5.13 0.27 14.58
C ASN A 81 -3.72 0.72 14.98
N ASN A 82 -3.48 2.03 15.06
CA ASN A 82 -2.21 2.57 15.53
C ASN A 82 -1.98 2.24 17.00
N LEU A 83 -2.99 2.41 17.86
CA LEU A 83 -2.92 2.03 19.29
C LEU A 83 -2.66 0.53 19.47
N ALA A 84 -3.37 -0.33 18.73
CA ALA A 84 -3.16 -1.78 18.76
C ALA A 84 -1.78 -2.23 18.26
N ARG A 85 -0.99 -1.33 17.66
CA ARG A 85 0.38 -1.58 17.23
C ARG A 85 1.42 -1.18 18.29
N LEU A 86 1.10 -0.25 19.19
CA LEU A 86 2.03 0.24 20.22
C LEU A 86 2.65 -0.87 21.09
N PRO A 87 1.91 -1.89 21.56
CA PRO A 87 2.50 -2.96 22.38
C PRO A 87 3.59 -3.75 21.66
N ARG A 88 3.54 -3.82 20.31
CA ARG A 88 4.57 -4.50 19.50
C ARG A 88 5.80 -3.63 19.26
N LEU A 89 5.69 -2.33 19.46
CA LEU A 89 6.79 -1.38 19.32
C LEU A 89 7.50 -1.16 20.66
N LEU A 90 6.75 -1.17 21.76
CA LEU A 90 7.29 -1.00 23.12
C LEU A 90 7.93 -2.28 23.69
N ARG A 91 7.61 -3.44 23.14
CA ARG A 91 8.21 -4.73 23.51
C ARG A 91 9.43 -5.09 22.64
N ALA A 92 9.88 -4.17 21.79
CA ALA A 92 11.02 -4.35 20.89
C ALA A 92 12.33 -3.94 21.57
#